data_AF-A0A9N9QMV6-F1
#
_entry.id   AF-A0A9N9QMV6-F1
#
_cell.length_a   1.000
_cell.length_b   1.000
_cell.length_c   1.000
_cell.angle_alpha   90.00
_cell.angle_beta   90.00
_cell.angle_gamma   90.00
#
_symmetry.space_group_name_H-M   'P 1'
#
loop_
_entity.id
_entity.type
_entity.pdbx_description
1 polymer ?
#
loop_
_entity_poly.entity_id
_entity_poly.type
_entity_poly.pdbx_seq_one_letter_code
_entity_poly.pdbx_strand_id
1 'polypeptide(L)'
;MAYFKVFLTVVLLGLINNAYCKPADDNNNQNEFYNFLMGNTSKESMDACLDEVGMTKDELRENRHKQLISEKCLCLAKCIATSSGRLGEDGTINIAEIKSSFPEKMKDELDTTIACMEKLDKITSCAGMDDVLKCLPKPPKKDN
;
A
#
# COMPACT_ATOMS: atom_id res chain seq x y z
N MET A 1 -30.92 -2.70 -18.98
CA MET A 1 -30.50 -3.79 -18.06
C MET A 1 -28.97 -3.88 -18.05
N ALA A 2 -28.27 -2.95 -17.38
CA ALA A 2 -26.80 -2.95 -17.36
C ALA A 2 -26.15 -2.51 -16.04
N TYR A 3 -26.93 -2.15 -15.01
CA TYR A 3 -26.41 -1.63 -13.74
C TYR A 3 -26.26 -2.69 -12.64
N PHE A 4 -26.81 -3.89 -12.83
CA PHE A 4 -26.86 -4.91 -11.78
C PHE A 4 -25.61 -5.82 -11.72
N LYS A 5 -24.77 -5.82 -12.77
CA LYS A 5 -23.51 -6.60 -12.78
C LYS A 5 -22.33 -5.88 -12.13
N VAL A 6 -22.35 -4.55 -12.06
CA VAL A 6 -21.24 -3.77 -11.47
C VAL A 6 -21.26 -3.87 -9.94
N PHE A 7 -22.45 -3.85 -9.33
CA PHE A 7 -22.59 -3.93 -7.88
C PHE A 7 -22.11 -5.26 -7.28
N LEU A 8 -22.29 -6.38 -7.98
CA LEU A 8 -21.91 -7.69 -7.47
C LEU A 8 -20.38 -7.91 -7.47
N THR A 9 -19.67 -7.27 -8.40
CA THR A 9 -18.19 -7.35 -8.49
C THR A 9 -17.52 -6.51 -7.40
N VAL A 10 -18.12 -5.36 -7.05
CA VAL A 10 -17.62 -4.49 -5.97
C VAL A 10 -17.79 -5.13 -4.59
N VAL A 11 -18.87 -5.89 -4.38
CA VAL A 11 -19.12 -6.58 -3.10
C VAL A 11 -18.21 -7.82 -2.93
N LEU A 12 -17.85 -8.52 -4.00
CA LEU A 12 -16.92 -9.65 -3.94
C LEU A 12 -15.44 -9.22 -3.80
N LEU A 13 -15.07 -8.05 -4.31
CA LEU A 13 -13.75 -7.45 -4.06
C LEU A 13 -13.64 -6.84 -2.64
N GLY A 14 -14.77 -6.53 -2.00
CA GLY A 14 -14.83 -6.03 -0.61
C GLY A 14 -14.28 -6.99 0.45
N LEU A 15 -14.16 -8.29 0.15
CA LEU A 15 -13.70 -9.31 1.11
C LEU A 15 -12.21 -9.66 1.00
N ILE A 16 -11.47 -9.03 0.08
CA ILE A 16 -10.00 -9.23 -0.06
C ILE A 16 -9.22 -8.00 0.46
N ASN A 17 -9.91 -6.92 0.86
CA ASN A 17 -9.33 -5.63 1.24
C ASN A 17 -8.78 -5.54 2.67
N ASN A 18 -8.19 -6.62 3.18
CA ASN A 18 -7.57 -6.58 4.49
C ASN A 18 -6.47 -7.65 4.52
N ALA A 19 -5.34 -7.38 3.87
CA ALA A 19 -4.19 -8.29 3.73
C ALA A 19 -2.84 -7.56 3.67
N TYR A 20 -2.68 -6.44 4.37
CA TYR A 20 -1.41 -5.70 4.36
C TYR A 20 -0.78 -5.64 5.75
N CYS A 21 0.56 -5.71 5.78
CA CYS A 21 1.35 -5.37 6.95
C CYS A 21 1.08 -3.90 7.27
N LYS A 22 0.38 -3.63 8.36
CA LYS A 22 0.02 -2.28 8.80
C LYS A 22 0.77 -2.02 10.10
N PRO A 23 1.30 -0.81 10.34
CA PRO A 23 1.60 -0.42 11.71
C PRO A 23 0.28 -0.40 12.51
N ALA A 24 0.31 -0.91 13.74
CA ALA A 24 -0.85 -0.88 14.64
C ALA A 24 -1.23 0.57 15.00
N ASP A 25 -2.14 1.16 14.21
CA ASP A 25 -2.84 2.41 14.52
C ASP A 25 -4.33 2.27 14.17
N ASP A 26 -5.18 2.72 15.09
CA ASP A 26 -6.59 2.34 15.25
C ASP A 26 -7.56 3.21 14.43
N ASN A 27 -7.06 4.02 13.50
CA ASN A 27 -7.88 5.02 12.79
C ASN A 27 -8.29 4.61 11.37
N ASN A 28 -9.58 4.84 11.06
CA ASN A 28 -10.28 4.35 9.86
C ASN A 28 -9.87 5.05 8.55
N ASN A 29 -9.48 6.34 8.59
CA ASN A 29 -9.16 7.09 7.35
C ASN A 29 -7.76 6.79 6.79
N GLN A 30 -6.79 6.48 7.65
CA GLN A 30 -5.44 6.09 7.21
C GLN A 30 -5.45 4.74 6.48
N ASN A 31 -6.46 3.91 6.76
CA ASN A 31 -6.71 2.69 6.00
C ASN A 31 -7.01 3.00 4.55
N GLU A 32 -7.75 4.07 4.22
CA GLU A 32 -8.08 4.34 2.82
C GLU A 32 -6.86 4.76 2.03
N PHE A 33 -6.03 5.70 2.51
CA PHE A 33 -4.84 6.18 1.78
C PHE A 33 -3.77 5.09 1.65
N TYR A 34 -3.52 4.32 2.72
CA TYR A 34 -2.58 3.20 2.72
C TYR A 34 -3.08 2.04 1.84
N ASN A 35 -4.35 1.64 1.96
CA ASN A 35 -4.94 0.64 1.08
C ASN A 35 -5.03 1.15 -0.35
N PHE A 36 -5.02 2.45 -0.60
CA PHE A 36 -5.02 2.97 -1.95
C PHE A 36 -3.61 2.85 -2.59
N LEU A 37 -2.57 3.25 -1.85
CA LEU A 37 -1.16 3.14 -2.24
C LEU A 37 -0.62 1.72 -2.31
N MET A 38 -1.21 0.79 -1.57
CA MET A 38 -0.74 -0.59 -1.50
C MET A 38 -1.78 -1.62 -1.98
N GLY A 39 -3.05 -1.23 -2.13
CA GLY A 39 -4.19 -2.16 -2.20
C GLY A 39 -4.86 -2.37 -3.55
N ASN A 40 -4.34 -1.81 -4.65
CA ASN A 40 -4.76 -2.21 -6.00
C ASN A 40 -3.96 -3.40 -6.55
N THR A 41 -3.39 -4.22 -5.66
CA THR A 41 -2.62 -5.40 -6.05
C THR A 41 -3.57 -6.52 -6.43
N SER A 42 -3.41 -7.08 -7.62
CA SER A 42 -4.17 -8.26 -8.03
C SER A 42 -3.88 -9.43 -7.08
N LYS A 43 -4.84 -10.35 -6.90
CA LYS A 43 -4.61 -11.55 -6.06
C LYS A 43 -3.39 -12.35 -6.53
N GLU A 44 -3.18 -12.43 -7.84
CA GLU A 44 -2.04 -13.11 -8.45
C GLU A 44 -0.72 -12.42 -8.09
N SER A 45 -0.65 -11.09 -8.23
CA SER A 45 0.53 -10.32 -7.84
C SER A 45 0.80 -10.40 -6.33
N MET A 46 -0.24 -10.43 -5.52
CA MET A 46 -0.11 -10.61 -4.06
C MET A 46 0.44 -11.99 -3.71
N ASP A 47 -0.12 -13.05 -4.29
CA ASP A 47 0.32 -14.42 -4.04
C ASP A 47 1.78 -14.60 -4.51
N ALA A 48 2.15 -14.06 -5.68
CA ALA A 48 3.53 -14.07 -6.17
C ALA A 48 4.49 -13.32 -5.24
N CYS A 49 4.11 -12.14 -4.75
CA CYS A 49 4.96 -11.38 -3.83
C CYS A 49 5.10 -12.05 -2.47
N LEU A 50 4.06 -12.73 -1.97
CA LEU A 50 4.13 -13.52 -0.73
C LEU A 50 5.11 -14.68 -0.87
N ASP A 51 5.07 -15.38 -2.01
CA ASP A 51 6.00 -16.45 -2.33
C ASP A 51 7.44 -15.93 -2.45
N GLU A 52 7.64 -14.78 -3.12
CA GLU A 52 8.96 -14.15 -3.28
C GLU A 52 9.63 -13.83 -1.93
N VAL A 53 8.87 -13.29 -0.99
CA VAL A 53 9.40 -12.89 0.33
C VAL A 53 9.35 -14.02 1.37
N GLY A 54 8.88 -15.20 0.99
CA GLY A 54 8.72 -16.36 1.88
C GLY A 54 7.81 -16.04 3.07
N MET A 55 6.66 -15.43 2.80
CA MET A 55 5.64 -15.10 3.80
C MET A 55 4.32 -15.81 3.49
N THR A 56 3.76 -16.47 4.48
CA THR A 56 2.41 -17.06 4.39
C THR A 56 1.32 -16.01 4.59
N LYS A 57 0.12 -16.31 4.11
CA LYS A 57 -1.07 -15.45 4.34
C LYS A 57 -1.39 -15.28 5.83
N ASP A 58 -1.09 -16.28 6.64
CA ASP A 58 -1.32 -16.21 8.09
C ASP A 58 -0.24 -15.37 8.78
N GLU A 59 1.04 -15.51 8.41
CA GLU A 59 2.09 -14.58 8.86
C GLU A 59 1.75 -13.12 8.48
N LEU A 60 1.24 -12.88 7.27
CA LEU A 60 0.80 -11.55 6.84
C LEU A 60 -0.34 -11.01 7.72
N ARG A 61 -1.31 -11.84 8.10
CA ARG A 61 -2.39 -11.48 9.02
C ARG A 61 -1.86 -11.16 10.42
N GLU A 62 -0.94 -11.95 10.94
CA GLU A 62 -0.31 -11.74 12.24
C GLU A 62 0.53 -10.46 12.28
N ASN A 63 1.24 -10.16 11.19
CA ASN A 63 2.07 -8.95 11.07
C ASN A 63 1.24 -7.67 10.89
N ARG A 64 -0.07 -7.75 10.62
CA ARG A 64 -0.96 -6.57 10.55
C ARG A 64 -1.03 -5.79 11.85
N HIS A 65 -0.96 -6.48 12.99
CA HIS A 65 -1.23 -5.90 14.29
C HIS A 65 0.04 -5.60 15.08
N LYS A 66 1.21 -5.72 14.43
CA LYS A 66 2.48 -5.43 15.09
C LYS A 66 2.77 -3.93 15.04
N GLN A 67 3.26 -3.41 16.16
CA GLN A 67 3.74 -2.02 16.24
C GLN A 67 4.97 -1.78 15.35
N LEU A 68 5.77 -2.82 15.09
CA LEU A 68 6.96 -2.76 14.25
C LEU A 68 6.73 -3.51 12.95
N ILE A 69 7.01 -2.84 11.83
CA ILE A 69 6.96 -3.42 10.49
C ILE A 69 8.20 -4.31 10.33
N SER A 70 7.99 -5.60 10.07
CA SER A 70 9.10 -6.53 9.85
C SER A 70 9.79 -6.28 8.50
N GLU A 71 11.05 -6.69 8.37
CA GLU A 71 11.77 -6.61 7.10
C GLU A 71 11.04 -7.34 5.96
N LYS A 72 10.46 -8.52 6.24
CA LYS A 72 9.62 -9.24 5.25
C LYS A 72 8.44 -8.41 4.78
N CYS A 73 7.82 -7.63 5.66
CA CYS A 73 6.73 -6.73 5.29
C CYS A 73 7.20 -5.57 4.40
N LEU A 74 8.40 -5.03 4.64
CA LEU A 74 8.99 -4.03 3.78
C LEU A 74 9.35 -4.61 2.40
N CYS A 75 9.85 -5.84 2.34
CA CYS A 75 10.07 -6.54 1.08
C CYS A 75 8.76 -6.79 0.33
N LEU A 76 7.71 -7.19 1.05
CA LEU A 76 6.38 -7.40 0.46
C LEU A 76 5.86 -6.08 -0.15
N ALA A 77 6.01 -4.97 0.57
CA ALA A 77 5.64 -3.64 0.09
C ALA A 77 6.42 -3.25 -1.17
N LYS A 78 7.73 -3.53 -1.22
CA LYS A 78 8.58 -3.27 -2.39
C LYS A 78 8.13 -4.09 -3.60
N CYS A 79 7.86 -5.39 -3.42
CA CYS A 79 7.40 -6.26 -4.50
C CYS A 79 6.07 -5.80 -5.08
N ILE A 80 5.13 -5.42 -4.20
CA ILE A 80 3.83 -4.87 -4.59
C ILE A 80 3.98 -3.57 -5.38
N ALA A 81 4.79 -2.62 -4.87
CA ALA A 81 5.03 -1.35 -5.54
C ALA A 81 5.64 -1.55 -6.93
N THR A 82 6.54 -2.54 -7.06
CA THR A 82 7.16 -2.90 -8.34
C THR A 82 6.15 -3.51 -9.30
N SER A 83 5.38 -4.51 -8.83
CA SER A 83 4.37 -5.22 -9.63
C SER A 83 3.22 -4.33 -10.09
N SER A 84 2.91 -3.27 -9.33
CA SER A 84 1.89 -2.27 -9.67
C SER A 84 2.42 -1.11 -10.51
N GLY A 85 3.70 -1.11 -10.88
CA GLY A 85 4.32 -0.03 -11.68
C GLY A 85 4.53 1.29 -10.93
N ARG A 86 4.28 1.31 -9.62
CA ARG A 86 4.50 2.46 -8.70
C ARG A 86 5.98 2.62 -8.33
N LEU A 87 6.74 1.53 -8.43
CA LEU A 87 8.19 1.50 -8.33
C LEU A 87 8.75 0.87 -9.60
N GLY A 88 9.70 1.52 -10.25
CA GLY A 88 10.45 0.93 -11.36
C GLY A 88 11.38 -0.17 -10.87
N GLU A 89 11.77 -1.08 -11.76
CA GLU A 89 12.76 -2.13 -11.45
C GLU A 89 14.11 -1.56 -10.98
N ASP A 90 14.42 -0.32 -11.38
CA ASP A 90 15.63 0.40 -10.98
C ASP A 90 15.50 1.08 -9.60
N GLY A 91 14.34 0.96 -8.94
CA GLY A 91 14.03 1.59 -7.66
C GLY A 91 13.51 3.03 -7.76
N THR A 92 13.22 3.55 -8.96
CA THR A 92 12.66 4.90 -9.12
C THR A 92 11.16 4.90 -8.83
N ILE A 93 10.67 5.83 -8.01
CA ILE A 93 9.25 5.98 -7.71
C ILE A 93 8.52 6.58 -8.92
N ASN A 94 7.47 5.92 -9.39
CA ASN A 94 6.66 6.38 -10.52
C ASN A 94 5.51 7.27 -10.04
N ILE A 95 5.79 8.56 -9.92
CA ILE A 95 4.82 9.57 -9.45
C ILE A 95 3.58 9.65 -10.34
N ALA A 96 3.73 9.45 -11.66
CA ALA A 96 2.60 9.50 -12.59
C ALA A 96 1.60 8.37 -12.31
N GLU A 97 2.08 7.15 -12.06
CA GLU A 97 1.25 6.00 -11.72
C GLU A 97 0.58 6.12 -10.35
N ILE A 98 1.29 6.75 -9.40
CA ILE A 98 0.70 7.09 -8.10
C ILE A 98 -0.46 8.08 -8.32
N LYS A 99 -0.25 9.19 -9.01
CA LYS A 99 -1.30 10.19 -9.27
C LYS A 99 -2.50 9.64 -10.02
N SER A 100 -2.27 8.79 -11.03
CA SER A 100 -3.35 8.22 -11.87
C SER A 100 -4.26 7.28 -11.08
N SER A 101 -3.70 6.61 -10.07
CA SER A 101 -4.46 5.73 -9.21
C SER A 101 -5.40 6.56 -8.31
N PHE A 102 -4.93 7.65 -7.71
CA PHE A 102 -5.63 8.29 -6.59
C PHE A 102 -6.96 8.98 -6.93
N PRO A 103 -8.01 8.80 -6.09
CA PRO A 103 -9.26 9.53 -6.24
C PRO A 103 -9.10 11.01 -5.89
N GLU A 104 -9.78 11.87 -6.64
CA GLU A 104 -9.67 13.34 -6.56
C GLU A 104 -9.95 13.90 -5.15
N LYS A 105 -10.77 13.21 -4.35
CA LYS A 105 -11.08 13.55 -2.95
C LYS A 105 -9.88 13.54 -1.99
N MET A 106 -8.73 12.98 -2.39
CA MET A 106 -7.51 12.85 -1.56
C MET A 106 -6.34 13.69 -2.10
N LYS A 107 -6.61 14.63 -3.01
CA LYS A 107 -5.58 15.36 -3.74
C LYS A 107 -4.61 16.16 -2.85
N ASP A 108 -5.10 16.79 -1.78
CA ASP A 108 -4.25 17.60 -0.90
C ASP A 108 -3.26 16.74 -0.07
N GLU A 109 -3.74 15.59 0.43
CA GLU A 109 -2.90 14.61 1.14
C GLU A 109 -1.91 13.92 0.19
N LEU A 110 -2.35 13.70 -1.05
CA LEU A 110 -1.55 13.12 -2.11
C LEU A 110 -0.39 14.04 -2.53
N ASP A 111 -0.66 15.33 -2.76
CA ASP A 111 0.38 16.28 -3.20
C ASP A 111 1.49 16.41 -2.14
N THR A 112 1.11 16.39 -0.84
CA THR A 112 2.08 16.38 0.26
C THR A 112 2.92 15.10 0.28
N THR A 113 2.27 13.95 0.07
CA THR A 113 2.94 12.64 0.02
C THR A 113 3.92 12.56 -1.15
N ILE A 114 3.51 13.05 -2.32
CA ILE A 114 4.32 13.07 -3.54
C ILE A 114 5.53 13.97 -3.36
N ALA A 115 5.35 15.19 -2.82
CA ALA A 115 6.46 16.09 -2.55
C ALA A 115 7.47 15.51 -1.54
N CYS A 116 7.06 14.58 -0.68
CA CYS A 116 7.97 13.82 0.16
C CYS A 116 8.70 12.71 -0.63
N MET A 117 7.97 11.91 -1.41
CA MET A 117 8.53 10.82 -2.22
C MET A 117 9.51 11.31 -3.29
N GLU A 118 9.29 12.48 -3.90
CA GLU A 118 10.19 13.08 -4.89
C GLU A 118 11.57 13.43 -4.33
N LYS A 119 11.72 13.51 -3.00
CA LYS A 119 13.01 13.77 -2.33
C LYS A 119 13.75 12.50 -1.94
N LEU A 120 13.12 11.34 -2.10
CA LEU A 120 13.74 10.07 -1.76
C LEU A 120 14.71 9.65 -2.87
N ASP A 121 15.81 9.04 -2.46
CA ASP A 121 16.69 8.32 -3.38
C ASP A 121 16.00 7.06 -3.91
N LYS A 122 16.63 6.41 -4.89
CA LYS A 122 16.13 5.14 -5.46
C LYS A 122 15.98 4.07 -4.38
N ILE A 123 14.82 3.42 -4.34
CA ILE A 123 14.49 2.37 -3.38
C ILE A 123 14.99 1.02 -3.90
N THR A 124 16.27 0.74 -3.68
CA THR A 124 16.91 -0.50 -4.15
C THR A 124 16.81 -1.65 -3.15
N SER A 125 16.55 -1.37 -1.87
CA SER A 125 16.45 -2.37 -0.81
C SER A 125 15.04 -2.41 -0.20
N CYS A 126 14.70 -3.51 0.48
CA CYS A 126 13.46 -3.58 1.25
C CYS A 126 13.43 -2.50 2.34
N ALA A 127 14.55 -2.28 3.04
CA ALA A 127 14.65 -1.28 4.09
C ALA A 127 14.32 0.15 3.60
N GLY A 128 14.65 0.49 2.34
CA GLY A 128 14.31 1.78 1.77
C GLY A 128 12.79 2.05 1.68
N MET A 129 11.96 1.00 1.68
CA MET A 129 10.50 1.19 1.76
C MET A 129 10.06 1.84 3.07
N ASP A 130 10.85 1.76 4.15
CA ASP A 130 10.54 2.46 5.40
C ASP A 130 10.50 3.99 5.19
N ASP A 131 11.35 4.53 4.32
CA ASP A 131 11.35 5.97 4.01
C ASP A 131 10.14 6.38 3.16
N VAL A 132 9.70 5.51 2.26
CA VAL A 132 8.44 5.68 1.52
C VAL A 132 7.25 5.69 2.48
N LEU A 133 7.24 4.79 3.46
CA LEU A 133 6.18 4.70 4.47
C LEU A 133 6.13 5.94 5.38
N LYS A 134 7.28 6.57 5.67
CA LYS A 134 7.34 7.83 6.44
C LYS A 134 6.73 9.02 5.69
N CYS A 135 6.67 8.96 4.36
CA CYS A 135 6.03 9.99 3.55
C CYS A 135 4.50 9.93 3.57
N LEU A 136 3.93 8.81 4.04
CA LEU A 136 2.49 8.66 4.10
C LEU A 136 1.88 9.55 5.21
N PRO A 137 0.69 10.12 4.98
CA PRO A 137 0.03 10.93 5.98
C PRO A 137 -0.21 10.09 7.25
N LYS A 138 0.21 10.65 8.39
CA LYS A 138 -0.08 10.10 9.71
C LYS A 138 -1.56 10.31 10.01
N PRO A 139 -2.21 9.41 10.77
CA PRO A 139 -3.58 9.67 11.16
C PRO A 139 -3.58 10.93 12.05
N PRO A 140 -4.67 11.72 12.05
CA PRO A 140 -4.84 12.74 13.07
C PRO A 140 -4.74 12.05 14.44
N LYS A 141 -3.84 12.52 15.30
CA LYS A 141 -3.81 12.07 16.69
C LYS A 141 -5.19 12.35 17.27
N LYS A 142 -5.84 11.32 17.82
CA LYS A 142 -6.92 11.56 18.77
C LYS A 142 -6.25 12.18 20.00
N ASP A 143 -6.30 13.50 20.09
CA ASP A 143 -6.03 14.16 21.36
C ASP A 143 -7.11 13.66 22.33
N ASN A 144 -6.69 12.86 23.31
CA ASN A 144 -7.52 12.45 24.44
C ASN A 144 -7.79 13.65 25.36
#